data_AF-A0A538DPF6-F1
#
_entry.id   AF-A0A538DPF6-F1
#
_cell.length_a   1.000
_cell.length_b   1.000
_cell.length_c   1.000
_cell.angle_alpha   90.00
_cell.angle_beta   90.00
_cell.angle_gamma   90.00
#
_symmetry.space_group_name_H-M   'P 1'
#
loop_
_entity.id
_entity.type
_entity.pdbx_description
1 polymer ?
#
loop_
_entity_poly.entity_id
_entity_poly.type
_entity_poly.pdbx_seq_one_letter_code
_entity_poly.pdbx_strand_id
1 'polypeptide(L)'
;MLGYLKDTFPNLRYSLAPMPKGKTRGNLAFTVSYSMAKDSKNKAAAWTLLSWLTGKTGMKKWTSLGFALPTRSDVKPVAGRGAFVKYPQFTHGWGNQVDFRHVWTEVANNELTAVVQGKESVNDMLSKIAAAAH
;
A
#
# COMPACT_ATOMS: atom_id res chain seq x y z
N MET A 1 -3.40 4.27 11.58
CA MET A 1 -2.31 3.87 12.51
C MET A 1 -1.79 5.04 13.33
N LEU A 2 -1.23 6.11 12.75
CA LEU A 2 -0.61 7.16 13.57
C LEU A 2 -1.58 7.99 14.41
N GLY A 3 -2.79 8.27 13.91
CA GLY A 3 -3.85 8.86 14.75
C GLY A 3 -4.19 7.93 15.92
N TYR A 4 -4.49 6.67 15.62
CA TYR A 4 -4.75 5.64 16.63
C TYR A 4 -3.66 5.51 17.70
N LEU A 5 -2.37 5.49 17.34
CA LEU A 5 -1.29 5.42 18.33
C LEU A 5 -1.28 6.64 19.25
N LYS A 6 -1.50 7.84 18.70
CA LYS A 6 -1.57 9.09 19.47
C LYS A 6 -2.79 9.09 20.41
N ASP A 7 -3.94 8.66 19.92
CA ASP A 7 -5.20 8.73 20.65
C ASP A 7 -5.27 7.65 21.74
N THR A 8 -4.81 6.42 21.44
CA THR A 8 -4.88 5.27 22.35
C THR A 8 -3.68 5.19 23.30
N PHE A 9 -2.49 5.62 22.87
CA PHE A 9 -1.26 5.54 23.65
C PHE A 9 -0.55 6.91 23.69
N PRO A 10 -1.13 7.93 24.34
CA PRO A 10 -0.67 9.31 24.26
C PRO A 10 0.77 9.53 24.76
N ASN A 11 1.27 8.64 25.63
CA ASN A 11 2.63 8.71 26.18
C ASN A 11 3.64 7.87 25.39
N LEU A 12 3.21 7.12 24.36
CA LEU A 12 4.09 6.28 23.56
C LEU A 12 4.99 7.18 22.71
N ARG A 13 6.30 7.08 22.94
CA ARG A 13 7.31 7.76 22.11
C ARG A 13 7.62 6.89 20.90
N TYR A 14 7.25 7.36 19.72
CA TYR A 14 7.55 6.69 18.45
C TYR A 14 8.01 7.70 17.40
N SER A 15 8.69 7.20 16.37
CA SER A 15 9.07 7.98 15.20
C SER A 15 8.86 7.16 13.94
N LEU A 16 8.91 7.83 12.79
CA LEU A 16 8.83 7.18 11.49
C LEU A 16 10.19 7.22 10.84
N ALA A 17 10.65 6.06 10.38
CA ALA A 17 11.86 5.93 9.61
C ALA A 17 11.59 5.15 8.31
N PRO A 18 12.34 5.43 7.24
CA PRO A 18 12.39 4.55 6.08
C PRO A 18 12.89 3.16 6.46
N MET A 19 12.55 2.15 5.66
CA MET A 19 13.13 0.81 5.81
C MET A 19 14.67 0.87 5.78
N PRO A 20 15.36 0.07 6.63
CA PRO A 20 16.81 -0.08 6.54
C PRO A 20 17.24 -0.46 5.13
N LYS A 21 18.32 0.16 4.64
CA LYS A 21 18.87 -0.15 3.32
C LYS A 21 19.73 -1.42 3.42
N GLY A 22 19.40 -2.43 2.61
CA GLY A 22 20.28 -3.57 2.35
C GLY A 22 21.23 -3.28 1.18
N LYS A 23 21.30 -4.20 0.21
CA LYS A 23 22.00 -3.96 -1.06
C LYS A 23 21.37 -2.80 -1.84
N THR A 24 20.05 -2.77 -1.89
CA THR A 24 19.25 -1.70 -2.52
C THR A 24 18.25 -1.11 -1.52
N ARG A 25 17.69 0.06 -1.87
CA ARG A 25 16.49 0.57 -1.20
C ARG A 25 15.27 -0.11 -1.80
N GLY A 26 14.29 -0.40 -0.96
CA GLY A 26 13.00 -0.91 -1.40
C GLY A 26 11.90 -0.40 -0.49
N ASN A 27 10.74 -0.15 -1.07
CA ASN A 27 9.50 0.18 -0.37
C ASN A 27 8.30 -0.35 -1.17
N LEU A 28 7.19 -0.61 -0.49
CA LEU A 28 5.94 -1.04 -1.13
C LEU A 28 4.89 0.06 -1.01
N ALA A 29 4.26 0.41 -2.13
CA ALA A 29 3.08 1.26 -2.18
C ALA A 29 1.84 0.37 -2.22
N PHE A 30 0.98 0.56 -1.23
CA PHE A 30 -0.38 0.02 -1.24
C PHE A 30 -1.32 1.12 -1.71
N THR A 31 -2.05 0.84 -2.77
CA THR A 31 -3.01 1.77 -3.35
C THR A 31 -4.39 1.14 -3.37
N VAL A 32 -5.40 1.93 -3.08
CA VAL A 32 -6.80 1.58 -3.33
C VAL A 32 -7.32 2.51 -4.43
N SER A 33 -8.37 2.07 -5.12
CA SER A 33 -9.06 2.88 -6.11
C SER A 33 -10.55 2.99 -5.79
N TYR A 34 -11.15 4.08 -6.24
CA TYR A 34 -12.59 4.15 -6.37
C TYR A 34 -12.95 3.75 -7.79
N SER A 35 -13.89 2.82 -7.92
CA SER A 35 -14.29 2.25 -9.20
C SER A 35 -15.80 2.31 -9.36
N MET A 36 -16.26 2.53 -10.59
CA MET A 36 -17.68 2.44 -10.94
C MET A 36 -17.97 1.06 -11.53
N ALA A 37 -18.92 0.34 -10.93
CA ALA A 37 -19.36 -0.95 -11.46
C ALA A 37 -19.92 -0.81 -12.89
N LYS A 38 -19.60 -1.80 -13.75
CA LYS A 38 -20.00 -1.80 -15.17
C LYS A 38 -21.51 -1.72 -15.34
N ASP A 39 -22.28 -2.31 -14.44
CA ASP A 39 -23.73 -2.44 -14.46
C ASP A 39 -24.48 -1.42 -13.57
N SER A 40 -23.75 -0.47 -12.96
CA SER A 40 -24.36 0.58 -12.13
C SER A 40 -25.48 1.30 -12.88
N LYS A 41 -26.64 1.43 -12.22
CA LYS A 41 -27.81 2.16 -12.72
C LYS A 41 -27.71 3.68 -12.56
N ASN A 42 -26.75 4.16 -11.76
CA ASN A 42 -26.59 5.58 -11.41
C ASN A 42 -25.24 6.14 -11.89
N LYS A 43 -24.88 5.92 -13.15
CA LYS A 43 -23.54 6.24 -13.68
C LYS A 43 -23.17 7.72 -13.57
N ALA A 44 -24.10 8.63 -13.88
CA ALA A 44 -23.83 10.07 -13.81
C ALA A 44 -23.56 10.54 -12.38
N ALA A 45 -24.37 10.10 -11.42
CA ALA A 45 -24.16 10.41 -10.00
C ALA A 45 -22.85 9.80 -9.48
N ALA A 46 -22.55 8.54 -9.84
CA ALA A 46 -21.29 7.88 -9.50
C ALA A 46 -20.09 8.64 -10.06
N TRP A 47 -20.13 9.06 -11.32
CA TRP A 47 -19.06 9.86 -11.93
C TRP A 47 -18.85 11.20 -11.23
N THR A 48 -19.94 11.87 -10.85
CA THR A 48 -19.90 13.12 -10.09
C THR A 48 -19.18 12.92 -8.76
N LEU A 49 -19.55 11.88 -8.01
CA LEU A 49 -18.93 11.55 -6.74
C LEU A 49 -17.44 11.20 -6.89
N LEU A 50 -17.09 10.33 -7.86
CA LEU A 50 -15.71 9.93 -8.14
C LEU A 50 -14.85 11.15 -8.50
N SER A 51 -15.37 12.02 -9.37
CA SER A 51 -14.69 13.26 -9.78
C SER A 51 -14.46 14.19 -8.59
N TRP A 52 -15.43 14.29 -7.68
CA TRP A 52 -15.28 15.10 -6.47
C TRP A 52 -14.25 14.50 -5.49
N LEU A 53 -14.34 13.20 -5.18
CA LEU A 53 -13.44 12.49 -4.25
C LEU A 53 -11.99 12.52 -4.73
N THR A 54 -11.77 12.42 -6.04
CA THR A 54 -10.45 12.44 -6.68
C THR A 54 -10.01 13.83 -7.11
N GLY A 55 -10.89 14.83 -7.03
CA GLY A 55 -10.57 16.24 -7.24
C GLY A 55 -9.78 16.83 -6.08
N LYS A 56 -9.16 18.00 -6.30
CA LYS A 56 -8.32 18.66 -5.29
C LYS A 56 -9.03 18.89 -3.96
N THR A 57 -10.28 19.37 -4.00
CA THR A 57 -11.07 19.68 -2.81
C THR A 57 -11.46 18.43 -2.02
N GLY A 58 -12.07 17.43 -2.69
CA GLY A 58 -12.48 16.20 -2.03
C GLY A 58 -11.28 15.43 -1.49
N MET A 59 -10.20 15.34 -2.27
CA MET A 59 -8.98 14.67 -1.82
C MET A 59 -8.35 15.35 -0.60
N LYS A 60 -8.20 16.67 -0.63
CA LYS A 60 -7.69 17.43 0.53
C LYS A 60 -8.55 17.15 1.76
N LYS A 61 -9.87 17.08 1.62
CA LYS A 61 -10.78 16.84 2.74
C LYS A 61 -10.56 15.46 3.36
N TRP A 62 -10.64 14.37 2.62
CA TRP A 62 -10.54 13.04 3.24
C TRP A 62 -9.11 12.68 3.65
N THR A 63 -8.09 13.12 2.90
CA THR A 63 -6.67 12.87 3.27
C THR A 63 -6.24 13.67 4.50
N SER A 64 -6.91 14.78 4.83
CA SER A 64 -6.64 15.55 6.05
C SER A 64 -6.85 14.75 7.34
N LEU A 65 -7.64 13.67 7.28
CA LEU A 65 -7.82 12.73 8.38
C LEU A 65 -6.54 11.92 8.69
N GLY A 66 -5.53 12.00 7.84
CA GLY A 66 -4.21 11.41 8.07
C GLY A 66 -4.16 9.89 7.89
N PHE A 67 -5.22 9.27 7.34
CA PHE A 67 -5.29 7.83 7.07
C PHE A 67 -4.47 7.40 5.86
N ALA A 68 -4.37 8.24 4.83
CA ALA A 68 -3.60 7.95 3.62
C ALA A 68 -2.86 9.20 3.11
N LEU A 69 -1.90 8.97 2.22
CA LEU A 69 -1.26 10.04 1.46
C LEU A 69 -2.16 10.45 0.28
N PRO A 70 -2.18 11.74 -0.10
CA PRO A 70 -2.82 12.17 -1.34
C PRO A 70 -2.14 11.55 -2.56
N THR A 71 -2.93 11.16 -3.56
CA THR A 71 -2.41 10.68 -4.85
C THR A 71 -2.19 11.82 -5.85
N ARG A 72 -2.80 12.99 -5.64
CA ARG A 72 -2.52 14.20 -6.43
C ARG A 72 -1.28 14.93 -5.92
N SER A 73 -0.42 15.36 -6.84
CA SER A 73 0.77 16.18 -6.54
C SER A 73 0.43 17.59 -6.05
N ASP A 74 -0.74 18.13 -6.41
CA ASP A 74 -1.23 19.45 -6.02
C ASP A 74 -1.96 19.48 -4.66
N VAL A 75 -2.03 18.35 -3.96
CA VAL A 75 -2.56 18.21 -2.60
C VAL A 75 -1.43 17.78 -1.67
N LYS A 76 -1.14 18.59 -0.65
CA LYS A 76 -0.06 18.29 0.30
C LYS A 76 -0.49 17.24 1.32
N PRO A 77 0.37 16.27 1.68
CA PRO A 77 0.13 15.37 2.80
C PRO A 77 -0.01 16.12 4.13
N VAL A 78 -0.68 15.50 5.09
CA VAL A 78 -0.70 15.97 6.49
C VAL A 78 0.74 16.02 7.04
N ALA A 79 1.01 16.99 7.92
CA ALA A 79 2.30 17.13 8.58
C ALA A 79 2.76 15.83 9.28
N GLY A 80 4.07 15.66 9.42
CA GLY A 80 4.65 14.45 10.04
C GLY A 80 4.62 13.19 9.15
N ARG A 81 4.43 13.35 7.83
CA ARG A 81 4.44 12.25 6.85
C ARG A 81 5.72 12.18 6.00
N GLY A 82 6.74 12.96 6.34
CA GLY A 82 7.98 13.09 5.56
C GLY A 82 8.69 11.77 5.26
N ALA A 83 8.68 10.82 6.21
CA ALA A 83 9.29 9.51 6.03
C ALA A 83 8.67 8.71 4.86
N PHE A 84 7.38 8.88 4.58
CA PHE A 84 6.67 8.12 3.53
C PHE A 84 6.87 8.69 2.12
N VAL A 85 7.23 9.97 2.00
CA VAL A 85 7.35 10.65 0.70
C VAL A 85 8.80 10.79 0.24
N LYS A 86 9.77 10.28 1.01
CA LYS A 86 11.21 10.50 0.79
C LYS A 86 11.80 9.65 -0.35
N TYR A 87 11.20 8.50 -0.66
CA TYR A 87 11.77 7.51 -1.59
C TYR A 87 10.78 6.98 -2.64
N PRO A 88 10.11 7.86 -3.41
CA PRO A 88 9.13 7.42 -4.41
C PRO A 88 9.78 6.54 -5.50
N GLN A 89 11.01 6.85 -5.91
CA GLN A 89 11.76 6.10 -6.94
C GLN A 89 12.12 4.64 -6.58
N PHE A 90 12.09 4.30 -5.29
CA PHE A 90 12.36 2.94 -4.80
C PHE A 90 11.09 2.24 -4.32
N THR A 91 9.93 2.83 -4.62
CA THR A 91 8.64 2.32 -4.21
C THR A 91 8.02 1.54 -5.36
N HIS A 92 7.64 0.29 -5.10
CA HIS A 92 6.98 -0.58 -6.06
C HIS A 92 5.51 -0.77 -5.67
N GLY A 93 4.62 -0.80 -6.67
CA GLY A 93 3.20 -1.07 -6.43
C GLY A 93 2.99 -2.49 -5.94
N TRP A 94 2.26 -2.65 -4.84
CA TRP A 94 1.80 -3.95 -4.39
C TRP A 94 0.73 -4.49 -5.35
N GLY A 95 0.92 -5.72 -5.83
CA GLY A 95 -0.05 -6.37 -6.70
C GLY A 95 0.15 -6.17 -8.20
N ASN A 96 1.27 -5.60 -8.64
CA ASN A 96 1.54 -5.34 -10.06
C ASN A 96 2.13 -6.57 -10.81
N GLN A 97 2.00 -7.77 -10.27
CA GLN A 97 2.46 -9.02 -10.89
C GLN A 97 1.32 -9.70 -11.65
N VAL A 98 1.66 -10.42 -12.73
CA VAL A 98 0.73 -11.37 -13.38
C VAL A 98 0.31 -12.41 -12.36
N ASP A 99 -0.96 -12.77 -12.36
CA ASP A 99 -1.56 -13.73 -11.41
C ASP A 99 -1.20 -13.46 -9.95
N PHE A 100 -1.10 -12.18 -9.59
CA PHE A 100 -0.69 -11.74 -8.25
C PHE A 100 -1.41 -12.49 -7.12
N ARG A 101 -2.72 -12.73 -7.27
CA ARG A 101 -3.49 -13.46 -6.27
C ARG A 101 -2.91 -14.86 -6.03
N HIS A 102 -2.66 -15.63 -7.09
CA HIS A 102 -2.10 -16.97 -7.00
C HIS A 102 -0.67 -16.92 -6.42
N VAL A 103 0.20 -16.14 -7.05
CA VAL A 103 1.61 -16.01 -6.64
C VAL A 103 1.74 -15.60 -5.17
N TRP A 104 1.01 -14.58 -4.73
CA TRP A 104 1.15 -14.03 -3.39
C TRP A 104 0.35 -14.79 -2.34
N THR A 105 -0.95 -14.97 -2.59
CA THR A 105 -1.89 -15.44 -1.56
C THR A 105 -1.81 -16.95 -1.37
N GLU A 106 -1.58 -17.69 -2.44
CA GLU A 106 -1.69 -19.15 -2.45
C GLU A 106 -0.32 -19.82 -2.36
N VAL A 107 0.74 -19.18 -2.87
CA VAL A 107 2.11 -19.73 -2.86
C VAL A 107 2.99 -18.97 -1.87
N ALA A 108 3.38 -17.72 -2.17
CA ALA A 108 4.45 -17.04 -1.44
C ALA A 108 4.23 -16.93 0.08
N ASN A 109 2.99 -16.65 0.53
CA ASN A 109 2.69 -16.59 1.97
C ASN A 109 2.89 -17.93 2.69
N ASN A 110 2.53 -19.03 2.03
CA ASN A 110 2.63 -20.37 2.61
C ASN A 110 4.10 -20.83 2.67
N GLU A 111 4.83 -20.67 1.56
CA GLU A 111 6.24 -21.04 1.47
C GLU A 111 7.09 -20.17 2.44
N LEU A 112 6.83 -18.85 2.54
CA LEU A 112 7.50 -18.02 3.54
C LEU A 112 7.24 -18.50 4.98
N THR A 113 6.02 -18.94 5.26
CA THR A 113 5.68 -19.51 6.58
C THR A 113 6.46 -20.81 6.83
N ALA A 114 6.59 -21.68 5.81
CA ALA A 114 7.37 -22.91 5.91
C ALA A 114 8.86 -22.63 6.17
N VAL A 115 9.45 -21.65 5.48
CA VAL A 115 10.83 -21.20 5.72
C VAL A 115 11.00 -20.68 7.15
N VAL A 116 10.10 -19.82 7.64
CA VAL A 116 10.15 -19.30 9.03
C VAL A 116 10.04 -20.43 10.06
N GLN A 117 9.29 -21.49 9.74
CA GLN A 117 9.16 -22.68 10.57
C GLN A 117 10.33 -23.67 10.42
N GLY A 118 11.31 -23.39 9.57
CA GLY A 118 12.45 -24.28 9.30
C GLY A 118 12.09 -25.55 8.51
N LYS A 119 10.91 -25.58 7.88
CA LYS A 119 10.41 -26.73 7.10
C LYS A 119 10.83 -26.70 5.63
N GLU A 120 11.37 -25.59 5.18
CA GLU A 120 11.76 -25.35 3.80
C GLU A 120 13.01 -24.45 3.74
N SER A 121 13.85 -24.64 2.74
CA SER A 121 14.96 -23.72 2.47
C SER A 121 14.48 -22.46 1.74
N VAL A 122 15.21 -21.36 1.90
CA VAL A 122 14.94 -20.12 1.14
C VAL A 122 14.99 -20.36 -0.37
N ASN A 123 15.89 -21.23 -0.84
CA ASN A 123 16.01 -21.51 -2.27
C ASN A 123 14.78 -22.24 -2.82
N ASP A 124 14.25 -23.22 -2.08
CA ASP A 124 13.07 -23.97 -2.51
C ASP A 124 11.84 -23.06 -2.59
N MET A 125 11.65 -22.20 -1.57
CA MET A 125 10.60 -21.17 -1.57
C MET A 125 10.70 -20.29 -2.82
N LEU A 126 11.89 -19.75 -3.12
CA LEU A 126 12.09 -18.87 -4.26
C LEU A 126 11.83 -19.59 -5.59
N SER A 127 12.24 -20.85 -5.73
CA SER A 127 11.95 -21.66 -6.91
C SER A 127 10.46 -21.90 -7.10
N LYS A 128 9.70 -22.20 -6.05
CA LYS A 128 8.25 -22.37 -6.12
C LYS A 128 7.51 -21.09 -6.47
N ILE A 129 7.90 -19.96 -5.86
CA ILE A 129 7.33 -18.65 -6.18
C ILE A 129 7.59 -18.29 -7.65
N ALA A 130 8.80 -18.55 -8.15
CA ALA A 130 9.13 -18.31 -9.56
C ALA A 130 8.29 -19.18 -10.50
N ALA A 131 8.10 -20.46 -10.16
CA ALA A 131 7.26 -21.37 -10.95
C ALA A 131 5.78 -20.93 -10.99
N ALA A 132 5.27 -20.34 -9.91
CA ALA A 132 3.88 -19.85 -9.83
C ALA A 132 3.62 -18.57 -10.63
N ALA A 133 4.68 -17.87 -11.07
CA ALA A 133 4.58 -16.62 -11.83
C ALA A 133 4.60 -16.81 -13.36
N HIS A 134 4.50 -18.06 -13.83
CA HIS A 134 4.52 -18.49 -15.24
C HIS A 134 3.23 -19.26 -15.56
#